data_AF-A0A520HXX8-F1
#
_entry.id   AF-A0A520HXX8-F1
#
_cell.length_a   1.000
_cell.length_b   1.000
_cell.length_c   1.000
_cell.angle_alpha   90.00
_cell.angle_beta   90.00
_cell.angle_gamma   90.00
#
_symmetry.space_group_name_H-M   'P 1'
#
loop_
_entity.id
_entity.type
_entity.pdbx_description
1 polymer ?
#
loop_
_entity_poly.entity_id
_entity_poly.type
_entity_poly.pdbx_seq_one_letter_code
_entity_poly.pdbx_strand_id
1 'polypeptide(L)'
;MNRKYRIALAFSISLIFHISSSSGQEVQKFHVFKLENKIGTEEVSSSNKADGKTIHIVIRTKDRGQALLLTSSLSASSSELKLVSRGHTSRFKKEQLDTTIAVNGGFPLGNNGSIKMREMLIANWQIAGRPNVVKSGLDGTAISIHEIIEPNTSSNHKGLRVFLINHGLDEIFWTDMEGNGVFMTTNDTEGDKREVVADQYLPQFGTLNQQSTQYLLQAYKESSSTIGKSYAAIAILGGNIIDVARGGELQKNTMILIINGKIDYVGAIDRSLIPPAAHVIDASNKFLIPGLWDMHAHVFHPSYLQKALLSGVTTVR
;
A
#
# COMPACT_ATOMS: atom_id res chain seq x y z
N MET A 1 -40.54 -9.12 -3.28
CA MET A 1 -39.77 -7.95 -3.76
C MET A 1 -38.30 -8.35 -3.87
N ASN A 2 -37.76 -8.46 -5.08
CA ASN A 2 -36.53 -9.22 -5.37
C ASN A 2 -35.24 -8.54 -4.87
N ARG A 3 -34.28 -9.33 -4.35
CA ARG A 3 -32.97 -8.92 -3.79
C ARG A 3 -32.16 -7.96 -4.68
N LYS A 4 -32.38 -7.99 -6.00
CA LYS A 4 -31.77 -7.10 -7.01
C LYS A 4 -32.21 -5.63 -6.87
N TYR A 5 -33.45 -5.36 -6.45
CA TYR A 5 -33.96 -3.99 -6.30
C TYR A 5 -33.47 -3.30 -5.02
N ARG A 6 -33.11 -4.07 -3.98
CA ARG A 6 -32.53 -3.52 -2.75
C ARG A 6 -31.12 -2.97 -2.96
N ILE A 7 -30.34 -3.55 -3.88
CA ILE A 7 -28.96 -3.12 -4.16
C ILE A 7 -28.94 -1.82 -4.97
N ALA A 8 -29.78 -1.72 -6.02
CA ALA A 8 -29.89 -0.51 -6.82
C ALA A 8 -30.40 0.69 -5.99
N LEU A 9 -31.44 0.47 -5.17
CA LEU A 9 -32.01 1.52 -4.32
C LEU A 9 -31.06 1.96 -3.19
N ALA A 10 -30.25 1.04 -2.65
CA ALA A 10 -29.24 1.37 -1.63
C ALA A 10 -28.09 2.21 -2.20
N PHE A 11 -27.68 1.98 -3.45
CA PHE A 11 -26.60 2.74 -4.09
C PHE A 11 -27.01 4.19 -4.41
N SER A 12 -28.26 4.41 -4.85
CA SER A 12 -28.79 5.75 -5.13
C SER A 12 -29.02 6.57 -3.86
N ILE A 13 -29.53 5.94 -2.80
CA ILE A 13 -29.82 6.60 -1.52
C ILE A 13 -28.52 6.83 -0.70
N SER A 14 -27.52 5.97 -0.85
CA SER A 14 -26.23 6.05 -0.14
C SER A 14 -25.41 7.31 -0.41
N LEU A 15 -25.30 7.74 -1.68
CA LEU A 15 -24.58 8.97 -2.00
C LEU A 15 -25.36 10.23 -1.58
N ILE A 16 -26.67 10.08 -1.33
CA ILE A 16 -27.58 11.13 -0.91
C ILE A 16 -27.58 11.29 0.62
N PHE A 17 -27.41 10.22 1.40
CA PHE A 17 -27.61 10.23 2.86
C PHE A 17 -26.37 10.27 3.75
N HIS A 18 -25.15 10.06 3.23
CA HIS A 18 -23.91 10.16 4.04
C HIS A 18 -23.31 11.56 4.16
N ILE A 19 -24.13 12.60 3.96
CA ILE A 19 -23.67 13.99 4.06
C ILE A 19 -24.52 14.71 5.08
N SER A 20 -23.91 14.96 6.23
CA SER A 20 -24.43 15.86 7.25
C SER A 20 -24.87 17.18 6.63
N SER A 21 -26.11 17.57 6.93
CA SER A 21 -26.69 18.85 6.57
C SER A 21 -25.97 19.98 7.31
N SER A 22 -24.97 20.56 6.67
CA SER A 22 -24.36 21.84 7.05
C SER A 22 -24.61 22.81 5.90
N SER A 23 -25.33 23.90 6.17
CA SER A 23 -25.75 24.90 5.18
C SER A 23 -24.64 25.85 4.73
N GLY A 24 -23.41 25.35 4.61
CA GLY A 24 -22.29 26.02 3.97
C GLY A 24 -21.60 25.03 3.02
N GLN A 25 -21.11 25.48 1.87
CA GLN A 25 -20.19 24.69 1.05
C GLN A 25 -18.87 24.55 1.82
N GLU A 26 -18.83 23.64 2.79
CA GLU A 26 -17.64 23.38 3.58
C GLU A 26 -16.65 22.62 2.70
N VAL A 27 -15.54 23.27 2.39
CA VAL A 27 -14.44 22.66 1.65
C VAL A 27 -13.62 21.84 2.64
N GLN A 28 -13.65 20.52 2.47
CA GLN A 28 -12.80 19.64 3.27
C GLN A 28 -11.38 19.73 2.74
N LYS A 29 -10.43 19.96 3.63
CA LYS A 29 -9.02 20.16 3.29
C LYS A 29 -8.17 19.02 3.85
N PHE A 30 -7.28 18.54 3.00
CA PHE A 30 -6.30 17.53 3.34
C PHE A 30 -4.91 18.01 2.94
N HIS A 31 -3.89 17.63 3.71
CA HIS A 31 -2.49 17.91 3.42
C HIS A 31 -1.89 16.68 2.75
N VAL A 32 -1.18 16.91 1.64
CA VAL A 32 -0.56 15.87 0.84
C VAL A 32 0.95 15.92 1.05
N PHE A 33 1.51 14.77 1.35
CA PHE A 33 2.92 14.53 1.58
C PHE A 33 3.45 13.51 0.57
N LYS A 34 4.75 13.61 0.29
CA LYS A 34 5.54 12.59 -0.38
C LYS A 34 6.80 12.40 0.44
N LEU A 35 7.05 11.17 0.90
CA LEU A 35 8.19 10.86 1.77
C LEU A 35 8.21 11.75 3.02
N GLU A 36 7.06 11.92 3.67
CA GLU A 36 6.90 12.79 4.85
C GLU A 36 7.17 14.28 4.62
N ASN A 37 7.43 14.69 3.38
CA ASN A 37 7.59 16.09 3.00
C ASN A 37 6.28 16.62 2.45
N LYS A 38 5.76 17.71 3.03
CA LYS A 38 4.52 18.32 2.56
C LYS A 38 4.73 18.87 1.15
N ILE A 39 3.95 18.35 0.19
CA ILE A 39 4.02 18.77 -1.21
C ILE A 39 2.78 19.54 -1.66
N GLY A 40 1.69 19.52 -0.90
CA GLY A 40 0.49 20.24 -1.31
C GLY A 40 -0.78 19.90 -0.53
N THR A 41 -1.92 20.00 -1.21
CA THR A 41 -3.24 19.80 -0.64
C THR A 41 -4.17 19.04 -1.58
N GLU A 42 -5.14 18.36 -0.98
CA GLU A 42 -6.36 17.91 -1.63
C GLU A 42 -7.52 18.69 -1.01
N GLU A 43 -8.34 19.30 -1.85
CA GLU A 43 -9.53 20.06 -1.46
C GLU A 43 -10.76 19.39 -2.07
N VAL A 44 -11.74 19.12 -1.21
CA VAL A 44 -12.99 18.50 -1.63
C VAL A 44 -14.13 19.48 -1.38
N SER A 45 -14.91 19.70 -2.42
CA SER A 45 -16.15 20.46 -2.34
C SER A 45 -17.29 19.64 -2.92
N SER A 46 -18.52 20.12 -2.74
CA SER A 46 -19.66 19.47 -3.34
C SER A 46 -20.68 20.46 -3.87
N SER A 47 -21.38 20.04 -4.92
CA SER A 47 -22.46 20.80 -5.54
C SER A 47 -23.68 19.92 -5.71
N ASN A 48 -24.86 20.45 -5.38
CA ASN A 48 -26.13 19.80 -5.66
C ASN A 48 -26.55 20.13 -7.10
N LYS A 49 -26.95 19.12 -7.87
CA LYS A 49 -27.64 19.25 -9.15
C LYS A 49 -29.03 18.63 -9.03
N ALA A 50 -29.92 18.94 -9.98
CA ALA A 50 -31.29 18.41 -10.01
C ALA A 50 -31.34 16.86 -9.92
N ASP A 51 -30.34 16.17 -10.48
CA ASP A 51 -30.29 14.71 -10.56
C ASP A 51 -29.39 14.04 -9.51
N GLY A 52 -28.84 14.79 -8.56
CA GLY A 52 -27.97 14.26 -7.51
C GLY A 52 -26.82 15.17 -7.11
N LYS A 53 -25.97 14.68 -6.21
CA LYS A 53 -24.81 15.41 -5.70
C LYS A 53 -23.56 15.08 -6.51
N THR A 54 -22.76 16.10 -6.85
CA THR A 54 -21.42 15.94 -7.44
C THR A 54 -20.38 16.29 -6.39
N ILE A 55 -19.40 15.40 -6.22
CA ILE A 55 -18.20 15.64 -5.41
C ILE A 55 -17.11 16.12 -6.35
N HIS A 56 -16.47 17.23 -6.00
CA HIS A 56 -15.35 17.81 -6.74
C HIS A 56 -14.10 17.73 -5.89
N ILE A 57 -13.01 17.28 -6.48
CA ILE A 57 -11.73 17.03 -5.83
C ILE A 57 -10.68 17.79 -6.61
N VAL A 58 -9.88 18.60 -5.91
CA VAL A 58 -8.78 19.36 -6.50
C VAL A 58 -7.52 19.03 -5.73
N ILE A 59 -6.56 18.37 -6.39
CA ILE A 59 -5.26 18.05 -5.81
C ILE A 59 -4.24 19.00 -6.42
N ARG A 60 -3.58 19.79 -5.56
CA ARG A 60 -2.50 20.71 -5.93
C ARG A 60 -1.25 20.28 -5.21
N THR A 61 -0.22 19.87 -5.95
CA THR A 61 1.07 19.48 -5.37
C THR A 61 2.24 20.12 -6.09
N LYS A 62 3.38 20.23 -5.42
CA LYS A 62 4.65 20.65 -6.00
C LYS A 62 5.68 19.55 -5.77
N ASP A 63 6.11 18.90 -6.86
CA ASP A 63 7.09 17.82 -6.80
C ASP A 63 8.39 18.29 -7.50
N ARG A 64 9.51 18.29 -6.78
CA ARG A 64 10.83 18.80 -7.24
C ARG A 64 10.76 20.13 -7.99
N GLY A 65 9.95 21.07 -7.50
CA GLY A 65 9.79 22.38 -8.13
C GLY A 65 8.65 22.49 -9.13
N GLN A 66 8.16 21.39 -9.69
CA GLN A 66 7.10 21.35 -10.69
C GLN A 66 5.72 21.39 -10.03
N ALA A 67 4.90 22.39 -10.40
CA ALA A 67 3.51 22.46 -9.98
C ALA A 67 2.68 21.42 -10.75
N LEU A 68 1.91 20.64 -10.01
CA LEU A 68 1.02 19.60 -10.51
C LEU A 68 -0.41 19.92 -10.06
N LEU A 69 -1.35 19.74 -10.97
CA LEU A 69 -2.78 19.90 -10.73
C LEU A 69 -3.51 18.68 -11.26
N LEU A 70 -4.35 18.08 -10.43
CA LEU A 70 -5.34 17.09 -10.81
C LEU A 70 -6.71 17.57 -10.35
N THR A 71 -7.67 17.59 -11.25
CA THR A 71 -9.08 17.81 -10.91
C THR A 71 -9.84 16.52 -11.15
N SER A 72 -10.71 16.15 -10.22
CA SER A 72 -11.58 15.00 -10.34
C SER A 72 -13.00 15.37 -9.92
N SER A 73 -14.00 14.76 -10.54
CA SER A 73 -15.38 14.86 -10.13
C SER A 73 -16.06 13.52 -10.25
N LEU A 74 -16.84 13.17 -9.22
CA LEU A 74 -17.67 11.98 -9.20
C LEU A 74 -19.11 12.41 -8.93
N SER A 75 -19.99 12.12 -9.89
CA SER A 75 -21.43 12.33 -9.76
C SER A 75 -22.16 10.99 -9.87
N ALA A 76 -23.13 10.75 -9.01
CA ALA A 76 -24.03 9.61 -9.13
C ALA A 76 -25.44 10.07 -9.49
N SER A 77 -26.08 9.29 -10.35
CA SER A 77 -27.52 9.25 -10.54
C SER A 77 -28.08 7.95 -9.94
N SER A 78 -29.38 7.69 -10.14
CA SER A 78 -30.00 6.43 -9.72
C SER A 78 -29.45 5.19 -10.45
N SER A 79 -28.89 5.35 -11.64
CA SER A 79 -28.43 4.26 -12.50
C SER A 79 -26.97 4.32 -12.89
N GLU A 80 -26.31 5.47 -12.79
CA GLU A 80 -24.97 5.69 -13.32
C GLU A 80 -24.06 6.45 -12.35
N LEU A 81 -22.76 6.14 -12.42
CA LEU A 81 -21.66 6.90 -11.84
C LEU A 81 -20.88 7.53 -12.99
N LYS A 82 -20.72 8.86 -12.97
CA LYS A 82 -19.84 9.56 -13.90
C LYS A 82 -18.59 10.05 -13.18
N LEU A 83 -17.44 9.57 -13.62
CA LEU A 83 -16.12 10.01 -13.17
C LEU A 83 -15.45 10.83 -14.29
N VAL A 84 -15.08 12.05 -13.97
CA VAL A 84 -14.18 12.86 -14.81
C VAL A 84 -12.94 13.16 -13.99
N SER A 85 -11.75 12.79 -14.46
CA SER A 85 -10.49 13.14 -13.81
C SER A 85 -9.42 13.54 -14.82
N ARG A 86 -8.85 14.74 -14.65
CA ARG A 86 -7.96 15.36 -15.64
C ARG A 86 -6.82 16.08 -14.94
N GLY A 87 -5.59 15.85 -15.40
CA GLY A 87 -4.41 16.53 -14.87
C GLY A 87 -3.26 15.59 -14.59
N HIS A 88 -2.39 15.94 -13.65
CA HIS A 88 -1.18 15.19 -13.35
C HIS A 88 -1.31 14.43 -12.04
N THR A 89 -1.20 13.10 -12.09
CA THR A 89 -1.07 12.26 -10.88
C THR A 89 0.37 12.29 -10.37
N SER A 90 1.32 12.55 -11.27
CA SER A 90 2.73 12.76 -10.95
C SER A 90 3.45 13.58 -12.04
N ARG A 91 4.76 13.81 -11.92
CA ARG A 91 5.56 14.54 -12.92
C ARG A 91 5.63 13.79 -14.24
N PHE A 92 5.55 12.46 -14.20
CA PHE A 92 5.66 11.59 -15.38
C PHE A 92 4.31 11.08 -15.91
N LYS A 93 3.20 11.25 -15.17
CA LYS A 93 1.91 10.70 -15.56
C LYS A 93 0.78 11.73 -15.54
N LYS A 94 0.12 11.82 -16.70
CA LYS A 94 -1.10 12.61 -16.89
C LYS A 94 -2.30 11.68 -16.98
N GLU A 95 -3.36 12.02 -16.26
CA GLU A 95 -4.65 11.36 -16.28
C GLU A 95 -5.64 12.15 -17.15
N GLN A 96 -6.42 11.43 -17.97
CA GLN A 96 -7.51 11.95 -18.78
C GLN A 96 -8.65 10.91 -18.81
N LEU A 97 -9.48 10.94 -17.77
CA LEU A 97 -10.65 10.11 -17.62
C LEU A 97 -11.93 10.95 -17.80
N ASP A 98 -12.87 10.42 -18.57
CA ASP A 98 -14.24 10.91 -18.71
C ASP A 98 -15.10 9.69 -19.01
N THR A 99 -15.60 9.05 -17.96
CA THR A 99 -16.26 7.75 -18.05
C THR A 99 -17.57 7.72 -17.28
N THR A 100 -18.53 6.96 -17.82
CA THR A 100 -19.81 6.68 -17.19
C THR A 100 -19.92 5.18 -16.99
N ILE A 101 -20.23 4.78 -15.77
CA ILE A 101 -20.28 3.38 -15.32
C ILE A 101 -21.65 3.14 -14.75
N ALA A 102 -22.29 2.03 -15.12
CA ALA A 102 -23.53 1.64 -14.48
C ALA A 102 -23.29 1.45 -12.97
N VAL A 103 -24.24 1.82 -12.12
CA VAL A 103 -24.12 1.71 -10.66
C VAL A 103 -23.75 0.29 -10.18
N ASN A 104 -24.17 -0.74 -10.92
CA ASN A 104 -23.81 -2.14 -10.66
C ASN A 104 -22.52 -2.61 -11.37
N GLY A 105 -21.85 -1.73 -12.10
CA GLY A 105 -20.66 -1.99 -12.91
C GLY A 105 -19.36 -2.02 -12.12
N GLY A 106 -19.35 -1.50 -10.89
CA GLY A 106 -18.18 -1.45 -10.01
C GLY A 106 -17.91 -0.04 -9.48
N PHE A 107 -16.93 0.09 -8.57
CA PHE A 107 -16.50 1.37 -8.04
C PHE A 107 -15.34 1.94 -8.89
N PRO A 108 -15.40 3.21 -9.35
CA PRO A 108 -14.39 3.77 -10.24
C PRO A 108 -13.16 4.29 -9.47
N LEU A 109 -12.42 3.38 -8.83
CA LEU A 109 -11.18 3.75 -8.14
C LEU A 109 -10.05 3.94 -9.17
N GLY A 110 -9.57 5.18 -9.30
CA GLY A 110 -8.39 5.51 -10.10
C GLY A 110 -7.09 5.55 -9.29
N ASN A 111 -5.98 5.72 -9.99
CA ASN A 111 -4.65 5.92 -9.40
C ASN A 111 -4.37 7.40 -9.06
N ASN A 112 -5.43 8.18 -8.84
CA ASN A 112 -5.36 9.62 -8.57
C ASN A 112 -4.82 9.96 -7.17
N GLY A 113 -4.67 8.96 -6.29
CA GLY A 113 -4.20 9.14 -4.92
C GLY A 113 -5.12 9.97 -4.04
N SER A 114 -6.41 10.11 -4.41
CA SER A 114 -7.37 10.89 -3.64
C SER A 114 -7.84 10.16 -2.40
N ILE A 115 -7.70 10.80 -1.24
CA ILE A 115 -8.23 10.28 0.02
C ILE A 115 -9.76 10.22 0.00
N LYS A 116 -10.41 11.17 -0.68
CA LYS A 116 -11.88 11.17 -0.80
C LYS A 116 -12.41 10.02 -1.65
N MET A 117 -11.65 9.56 -2.64
CA MET A 117 -12.02 8.36 -3.39
C MET A 117 -11.95 7.09 -2.57
N ARG A 118 -11.01 6.99 -1.64
CA ARG A 118 -10.97 5.87 -0.67
C ARG A 118 -12.11 5.97 0.34
N GLU A 119 -12.43 7.17 0.81
CA GLU A 119 -13.59 7.39 1.69
C GLU A 119 -14.90 6.91 1.04
N MET A 120 -15.16 7.35 -0.19
CA MET A 120 -16.36 6.95 -0.94
C MET A 120 -16.37 5.45 -1.28
N LEU A 121 -15.20 4.85 -1.52
CA LEU A 121 -15.06 3.41 -1.71
C LEU A 121 -15.46 2.63 -0.45
N ILE A 122 -14.96 3.03 0.73
CA ILE A 122 -15.30 2.38 2.01
C ILE A 122 -16.80 2.53 2.30
N ALA A 123 -17.38 3.71 2.10
CA ALA A 123 -18.81 3.91 2.27
C ALA A 123 -19.62 2.99 1.34
N ASN A 124 -19.20 2.87 0.08
CA ASN A 124 -19.84 1.98 -0.88
C ASN A 124 -19.73 0.50 -0.46
N TRP A 125 -18.54 0.08 -0.04
CA TRP A 125 -18.25 -1.28 0.41
C TRP A 125 -19.08 -1.67 1.65
N GLN A 126 -19.21 -0.77 2.62
CA GLN A 126 -20.05 -0.97 3.81
C GLN A 126 -21.52 -1.18 3.44
N ILE A 127 -22.05 -0.36 2.54
CA ILE A 127 -23.45 -0.40 2.11
C ILE A 127 -23.76 -1.62 1.24
N ALA A 128 -22.78 -2.09 0.47
CA ALA A 128 -22.84 -3.34 -0.26
C ALA A 128 -22.81 -4.59 0.65
N GLY A 129 -22.69 -4.41 1.98
CA GLY A 129 -22.63 -5.51 2.94
C GLY A 129 -21.25 -6.13 3.06
N ARG A 130 -20.19 -5.33 2.89
CA ARG A 130 -18.78 -5.72 3.04
C ARG A 130 -18.39 -6.94 2.19
N PRO A 131 -18.56 -6.89 0.85
CA PRO A 131 -18.14 -7.99 -0.01
C PRO A 131 -16.63 -8.24 0.08
N ASN A 132 -16.20 -9.49 -0.09
CA ASN A 132 -14.77 -9.85 -0.11
C ASN A 132 -14.00 -9.15 -1.25
N VAL A 133 -14.68 -8.87 -2.35
CA VAL A 133 -14.12 -8.21 -3.53
C VAL A 133 -15.11 -7.17 -4.05
N VAL A 134 -14.62 -5.96 -4.26
CA VAL A 134 -15.29 -4.90 -5.04
C VAL A 134 -14.72 -4.93 -6.45
N LYS A 135 -15.57 -4.82 -7.46
CA LYS A 135 -15.13 -4.73 -8.86
C LYS A 135 -14.73 -3.29 -9.17
N SER A 136 -13.57 -3.07 -9.80
CA SER A 136 -13.19 -1.79 -10.39
C SER A 136 -14.11 -1.48 -11.57
N GLY A 137 -14.77 -0.33 -11.52
CA GLY A 137 -15.61 0.17 -12.60
C GLY A 137 -14.81 0.68 -13.81
N LEU A 138 -13.49 0.85 -13.69
CA LEU A 138 -12.64 1.39 -14.76
C LEU A 138 -12.10 0.30 -15.70
N ASP A 139 -11.68 -0.83 -15.13
CA ASP A 139 -10.97 -1.89 -15.86
C ASP A 139 -11.43 -3.31 -15.47
N GLY A 140 -12.39 -3.42 -14.54
CA GLY A 140 -12.93 -4.71 -14.08
C GLY A 140 -12.03 -5.48 -13.12
N THR A 141 -10.86 -4.95 -12.76
CA THR A 141 -9.95 -5.57 -11.79
C THR A 141 -10.56 -5.67 -10.38
N ALA A 142 -10.06 -6.59 -9.57
CA ALA A 142 -10.53 -6.78 -8.20
C ALA A 142 -9.92 -5.74 -7.26
N ILE A 143 -10.75 -5.21 -6.37
CA ILE A 143 -10.35 -4.38 -5.22
C ILE A 143 -10.71 -5.17 -3.96
N SER A 144 -9.74 -5.54 -3.15
CA SER A 144 -10.00 -6.18 -1.85
C SER A 144 -9.91 -5.14 -0.73
N ILE A 145 -10.82 -5.26 0.24
CA ILE A 145 -10.90 -4.35 1.39
C ILE A 145 -11.01 -5.22 2.65
N HIS A 146 -10.13 -4.97 3.61
CA HIS A 146 -10.14 -5.63 4.91
C HIS A 146 -10.05 -4.58 6.02
N GLU A 147 -11.01 -4.58 6.93
CA GLU A 147 -10.96 -3.75 8.12
C GLU A 147 -10.02 -4.40 9.14
N ILE A 148 -8.98 -3.69 9.54
CA ILE A 148 -7.99 -4.19 10.50
C ILE A 148 -8.57 -3.98 11.91
N ILE A 149 -8.88 -5.07 12.60
CA ILE A 149 -9.43 -5.06 13.95
C ILE A 149 -8.35 -5.57 14.91
N GLU A 150 -7.80 -4.69 15.75
CA GLU A 150 -6.82 -5.12 16.75
C GLU A 150 -7.49 -5.89 17.91
N PRO A 151 -6.93 -7.05 18.33
CA PRO A 151 -7.49 -7.83 19.44
C PRO A 151 -7.33 -7.19 20.82
N ASN A 152 -6.44 -6.20 20.98
CA ASN A 152 -6.22 -5.51 22.25
C ASN A 152 -6.11 -4.01 21.99
N THR A 153 -7.08 -3.26 22.49
CA THR A 153 -7.09 -1.80 22.48
C THR A 153 -5.89 -1.26 23.26
N SER A 154 -4.75 -1.08 22.58
CA SER A 154 -3.80 -0.08 23.02
C SER A 154 -4.45 1.29 22.80
N SER A 155 -4.28 2.17 23.77
CA SER A 155 -4.95 3.46 23.95
C SER A 155 -4.85 4.49 22.80
N ASN A 156 -4.25 4.14 21.66
CA ASN A 156 -3.79 5.08 20.64
C ASN A 156 -4.76 5.28 19.45
N HIS A 157 -5.89 4.57 19.38
CA HIS A 157 -6.83 4.63 18.25
C HIS A 157 -8.29 4.94 18.64
N LYS A 158 -8.56 5.47 19.85
CA LYS A 158 -9.94 5.74 20.27
C LYS A 158 -10.68 6.58 19.22
N GLY A 159 -11.66 5.98 18.56
CA GLY A 159 -12.52 6.65 17.59
C GLY A 159 -12.05 6.62 16.13
N LEU A 160 -11.06 5.79 15.77
CA LEU A 160 -10.63 5.58 14.38
C LEU A 160 -10.84 4.14 13.93
N ARG A 161 -11.03 3.94 12.63
CA ARG A 161 -11.05 2.64 11.94
C ARG A 161 -9.95 2.60 10.89
N VAL A 162 -9.41 1.41 10.65
CA VAL A 162 -8.30 1.19 9.72
C VAL A 162 -8.69 0.13 8.69
N PHE A 163 -8.37 0.40 7.43
CA PHE A 163 -8.66 -0.46 6.31
C PHE A 163 -7.39 -0.72 5.52
N LEU A 164 -7.14 -1.99 5.21
CA LEU A 164 -6.23 -2.42 4.18
C LEU A 164 -7.02 -2.48 2.87
N ILE A 165 -6.62 -1.70 1.88
CA ILE A 165 -7.19 -1.72 0.53
C ILE A 165 -6.11 -2.25 -0.41
N ASN A 166 -6.47 -3.17 -1.30
CA ASN A 166 -5.59 -3.59 -2.39
C ASN A 166 -6.27 -3.36 -3.73
N HIS A 167 -5.62 -2.57 -4.58
CA HIS A 167 -5.96 -2.43 -6.00
C HIS A 167 -4.68 -2.47 -6.84
N GLY A 168 -3.93 -3.57 -6.72
CA GLY A 168 -2.64 -3.78 -7.36
C GLY A 168 -1.44 -3.55 -6.44
N LEU A 169 -1.59 -2.70 -5.42
CA LEU A 169 -0.67 -2.57 -4.29
C LEU A 169 -1.47 -2.33 -3.01
N ASP A 170 -0.97 -2.82 -1.88
CA ASP A 170 -1.60 -2.61 -0.58
C ASP A 170 -1.43 -1.16 -0.13
N GLU A 171 -2.52 -0.56 0.35
CA GLU A 171 -2.56 0.77 0.95
C GLU A 171 -3.32 0.72 2.29
N ILE A 172 -2.94 1.62 3.20
CA ILE A 172 -3.61 1.77 4.49
C ILE A 172 -4.45 3.04 4.45
N PHE A 173 -5.72 2.90 4.82
CA PHE A 173 -6.68 3.99 4.87
C PHE A 173 -7.36 4.05 6.22
N TRP A 174 -7.46 5.25 6.78
CA TRP A 174 -8.03 5.53 8.09
C TRP A 174 -9.30 6.34 7.94
N THR A 175 -10.31 5.98 8.70
CA THR A 175 -11.49 6.82 8.88
C THR A 175 -11.73 7.11 10.35
N ASP A 176 -12.53 8.13 10.63
CA ASP A 176 -13.17 8.26 11.93
C ASP A 176 -14.36 7.27 12.05
N MET A 177 -15.05 7.31 13.19
CA MET A 177 -16.24 6.47 13.42
C MET A 177 -17.43 6.83 12.50
N GLU A 178 -17.49 8.07 12.00
CA GLU A 178 -18.52 8.54 11.08
C GLU A 178 -18.24 8.07 9.63
N GLY A 179 -17.00 7.70 9.34
CA GLY A 179 -16.56 7.23 8.03
C GLY A 179 -15.85 8.30 7.20
N ASN A 180 -15.53 9.46 7.78
CA ASN A 180 -14.78 10.50 7.10
C ASN A 180 -13.30 10.09 7.00
N GLY A 181 -12.66 10.42 5.88
CA GLY A 181 -11.24 10.13 5.66
C GLY A 181 -10.34 10.90 6.64
N VAL A 182 -9.45 10.18 7.32
CA VAL A 182 -8.54 10.73 8.34
C VAL A 182 -7.11 10.78 7.82
N PHE A 183 -6.64 9.63 7.33
CA PHE A 183 -5.27 9.45 6.88
C PHE A 183 -5.19 8.35 5.83
N MET A 184 -4.24 8.44 4.92
CA MET A 184 -3.98 7.42 3.92
C MET A 184 -2.49 7.35 3.62
N THR A 185 -1.96 6.14 3.45
CA THR A 185 -0.65 5.89 2.83
C THR A 185 -0.82 5.02 1.60
N THR A 186 -0.29 5.48 0.48
CA THR A 186 -0.32 4.76 -0.81
C THR A 186 1.01 4.98 -1.54
N ASN A 187 1.18 4.35 -2.70
CA ASN A 187 2.26 4.70 -3.62
C ASN A 187 1.67 5.47 -4.80
N ASP A 188 2.28 6.60 -5.14
CA ASP A 188 1.86 7.33 -6.34
C ASP A 188 2.32 6.63 -7.61
N THR A 189 1.98 7.22 -8.75
CA THR A 189 2.26 6.62 -10.05
C THR A 189 3.75 6.63 -10.46
N GLU A 190 4.63 7.26 -9.68
CA GLU A 190 6.10 7.13 -9.78
C GLU A 190 6.63 5.99 -8.90
N GLY A 191 5.78 5.39 -8.08
CA GLY A 191 6.14 4.39 -7.10
C GLY A 191 6.59 4.97 -5.76
N ASP A 192 6.56 6.30 -5.59
CA ASP A 192 6.95 6.99 -4.36
C ASP A 192 5.85 6.88 -3.30
N LYS A 193 6.24 6.77 -2.02
CA LYS A 193 5.27 6.84 -0.92
C LYS A 193 4.58 8.21 -0.92
N ARG A 194 3.26 8.19 -0.88
CA ARG A 194 2.38 9.35 -0.74
C ARG A 194 1.51 9.18 0.49
N GLU A 195 1.43 10.23 1.28
CA GLU A 195 0.59 10.29 2.45
C GLU A 195 -0.40 11.45 2.35
N VAL A 196 -1.62 11.25 2.82
CA VAL A 196 -2.65 12.29 2.84
C VAL A 196 -3.30 12.29 4.21
N VAL A 197 -3.40 13.46 4.85
CA VAL A 197 -4.00 13.62 6.18
C VAL A 197 -5.03 14.73 6.17
N ALA A 198 -6.18 14.51 6.81
CA ALA A 198 -7.18 15.55 7.02
C ALA A 198 -6.63 16.68 7.90
N ASP A 199 -7.02 17.93 7.61
CA ASP A 199 -6.49 19.13 8.27
C ASP A 199 -6.55 19.05 9.80
N GLN A 200 -7.68 18.60 10.34
CA GLN A 200 -7.89 18.43 11.79
C GLN A 200 -7.03 17.33 12.44
N TYR A 201 -6.45 16.43 11.65
CA TYR A 201 -5.56 15.35 12.10
C TYR A 201 -4.08 15.58 11.76
N LEU A 202 -3.73 16.77 11.24
CA LEU A 202 -2.35 17.11 10.91
C LEU A 202 -1.37 16.93 12.10
N PRO A 203 -1.71 17.28 13.36
CA PRO A 203 -0.84 17.03 14.51
C PRO A 203 -0.50 15.55 14.74
N GLN A 204 -1.34 14.62 14.29
CA GLN A 204 -1.17 13.18 14.44
C GLN A 204 -0.45 12.52 13.25
N PHE A 205 -0.04 13.30 12.24
CA PHE A 205 0.57 12.79 11.00
C PHE A 205 1.66 11.75 11.23
N GLY A 206 2.66 12.05 12.08
CA GLY A 206 3.79 11.15 12.33
C GLY A 206 3.35 9.82 12.95
N THR A 207 2.46 9.87 13.94
CA THR A 207 1.91 8.68 14.61
C THR A 207 1.11 7.81 13.65
N LEU A 208 0.20 8.43 12.87
CA LEU A 208 -0.61 7.73 11.87
C LEU A 208 0.25 7.11 10.77
N ASN A 209 1.31 7.79 10.33
CA ASN A 209 2.24 7.27 9.32
C ASN A 209 3.04 6.07 9.85
N GLN A 210 3.55 6.17 11.08
CA GLN A 210 4.29 5.09 11.72
C GLN A 210 3.40 3.84 11.90
N GLN A 211 2.18 4.02 12.39
CA GLN A 211 1.23 2.93 12.60
C GLN A 211 0.79 2.29 11.28
N SER A 212 0.53 3.09 10.25
CA SER A 212 0.23 2.58 8.91
C SER A 212 1.36 1.72 8.36
N THR A 213 2.62 2.12 8.60
CA THR A 213 3.78 1.33 8.20
C THR A 213 3.83 -0.03 8.92
N GLN A 214 3.48 -0.06 10.22
CA GLN A 214 3.40 -1.32 10.97
C GLN A 214 2.28 -2.22 10.47
N TYR A 215 1.09 -1.68 10.20
CA TYR A 215 -0.02 -2.47 9.65
C TYR A 215 0.28 -3.03 8.27
N LEU A 216 0.87 -2.22 7.39
CA LEU A 216 1.27 -2.68 6.07
C LEU A 216 2.31 -3.81 6.16
N LEU A 217 3.30 -3.68 7.04
CA LEU A 217 4.29 -4.72 7.27
C LEU A 217 3.66 -6.00 7.84
N GLN A 218 2.71 -5.88 8.77
CA GLN A 218 2.02 -7.01 9.36
C GLN A 218 1.16 -7.74 8.32
N ALA A 219 0.36 -7.02 7.55
CA ALA A 219 -0.45 -7.57 6.46
C ALA A 219 0.43 -8.27 5.41
N TYR A 220 1.59 -7.70 5.09
CA TYR A 220 2.54 -8.31 4.17
C TYR A 220 3.14 -9.62 4.73
N LYS A 221 3.46 -9.67 6.03
CA LYS A 221 3.94 -10.91 6.68
C LYS A 221 2.88 -12.00 6.70
N GLU A 222 1.63 -11.65 6.97
CA GLU A 222 0.51 -12.60 7.03
C GLU A 222 0.16 -13.18 5.65
N SER A 223 0.28 -12.38 4.59
CA SER A 223 0.09 -12.87 3.21
C SER A 223 1.28 -13.69 2.69
N SER A 224 2.48 -13.42 3.20
CA SER A 224 3.72 -14.14 2.86
C SER A 224 3.82 -15.45 3.65
N SER A 225 3.01 -16.43 3.28
CA SER A 225 2.84 -17.75 3.95
C SER A 225 4.06 -18.68 4.00
N THR A 226 5.24 -18.24 3.58
CA THR A 226 6.48 -19.04 3.62
C THR A 226 7.42 -18.55 4.72
N ILE A 227 7.28 -19.16 5.90
CA ILE A 227 8.36 -19.16 6.88
C ILE A 227 9.41 -20.15 6.38
N GLY A 228 10.59 -19.66 5.99
CA GLY A 228 11.72 -20.53 5.64
C GLY A 228 12.01 -21.52 6.77
N LYS A 229 12.31 -22.78 6.43
CA LYS A 229 12.65 -23.78 7.43
C LYS A 229 13.91 -23.35 8.18
N SER A 230 13.80 -23.22 9.50
CA SER A 230 14.95 -22.93 10.35
C SER A 230 15.78 -24.21 10.57
N TYR A 231 17.09 -24.06 10.53
CA TYR A 231 18.04 -25.14 10.81
C TYR A 231 19.04 -24.65 11.86
N ALA A 232 19.28 -25.47 12.90
CA ALA A 232 20.27 -25.16 13.93
C ALA A 232 21.70 -25.15 13.37
N ALA A 233 21.95 -25.95 12.33
CA ALA A 233 23.21 -26.02 11.61
C ALA A 233 22.97 -26.11 10.10
N ILE A 234 23.74 -25.36 9.31
CA ILE A 234 23.78 -25.41 7.84
C ILE A 234 25.24 -25.59 7.41
N ALA A 235 25.50 -26.59 6.57
CA ALA A 235 26.82 -26.80 5.95
C ALA A 235 26.70 -26.59 4.43
N ILE A 236 27.40 -25.59 3.91
CA ILE A 236 27.48 -25.30 2.47
C ILE A 236 28.80 -25.89 1.97
N LEU A 237 28.76 -26.83 1.03
CA LEU A 237 29.92 -27.62 0.61
C LEU A 237 30.30 -27.38 -0.86
N GLY A 238 31.60 -27.38 -1.15
CA GLY A 238 32.12 -27.40 -2.52
C GLY A 238 32.06 -26.07 -3.28
N GLY A 239 31.62 -24.99 -2.62
CA GLY A 239 31.51 -23.67 -3.24
C GLY A 239 32.85 -22.98 -3.42
N ASN A 240 32.90 -22.04 -4.35
CA ASN A 240 34.08 -21.18 -4.56
C ASN A 240 33.83 -19.81 -3.92
N ILE A 241 34.55 -19.48 -2.84
CA ILE A 241 34.39 -18.20 -2.15
C ILE A 241 35.17 -17.12 -2.88
N ILE A 242 34.51 -15.99 -3.16
CA ILE A 242 35.19 -14.76 -3.57
C ILE A 242 35.55 -14.00 -2.29
N ASP A 243 36.83 -14.03 -1.91
CA ASP A 243 37.31 -13.36 -0.70
C ASP A 243 37.51 -11.86 -0.94
N VAL A 244 36.48 -11.09 -0.63
CA VAL A 244 36.47 -9.63 -0.79
C VAL A 244 37.50 -8.91 0.09
N ALA A 245 37.95 -9.52 1.21
CA ALA A 245 38.97 -8.95 2.07
C ALA A 245 40.38 -9.11 1.47
N ARG A 246 40.56 -10.10 0.59
CA ARG A 246 41.81 -10.38 -0.14
C ARG A 246 41.75 -9.95 -1.60
N GLY A 247 41.01 -8.89 -1.91
CA GLY A 247 40.95 -8.33 -3.26
C GLY A 247 40.22 -9.21 -4.28
N GLY A 248 39.34 -10.12 -3.83
CA GLY A 248 38.54 -10.99 -4.69
C GLY A 248 39.22 -12.31 -5.06
N GLU A 249 40.23 -12.75 -4.29
CA GLU A 249 40.85 -14.06 -4.48
C GLU A 249 39.81 -15.18 -4.41
N LEU A 250 39.93 -16.16 -5.31
CA LEU A 250 39.01 -17.29 -5.39
C LEU A 250 39.51 -18.47 -4.56
N GLN A 251 38.88 -18.70 -3.41
CA GLN A 251 39.11 -19.91 -2.62
C GLN A 251 38.19 -21.03 -3.13
N LYS A 252 38.76 -22.04 -3.77
CA LYS A 252 37.99 -23.11 -4.46
C LYS A 252 37.67 -24.26 -3.52
N ASN A 253 36.53 -24.92 -3.78
CA ASN A 253 36.11 -26.15 -3.11
C ASN A 253 36.09 -26.03 -1.57
N THR A 254 35.50 -24.95 -1.08
CA THR A 254 35.46 -24.56 0.32
C THR A 254 34.15 -25.03 0.99
N MET A 255 34.21 -25.22 2.30
CA MET A 255 33.07 -25.44 3.19
C MET A 255 32.79 -24.18 4.02
N ILE A 256 31.51 -23.83 4.17
CA ILE A 256 31.02 -22.87 5.17
C ILE A 256 30.09 -23.62 6.14
N LEU A 257 30.39 -23.55 7.43
CA LEU A 257 29.51 -24.03 8.50
C LEU A 257 28.85 -22.85 9.19
N ILE A 258 27.53 -22.91 9.32
CA ILE A 258 26.71 -21.92 10.02
C ILE A 258 26.03 -22.63 11.18
N ILE A 259 26.26 -22.16 12.41
CA ILE A 259 25.62 -22.67 13.63
C ILE A 259 24.81 -21.56 14.27
N ASN A 260 23.53 -21.82 14.55
CA ASN A 260 22.62 -20.86 15.20
C ASN A 260 22.63 -19.47 14.53
N GLY A 261 22.65 -19.45 13.20
CA GLY A 261 22.63 -18.22 12.39
C GLY A 261 23.96 -17.46 12.31
N LYS A 262 25.06 -18.02 12.84
CA LYS A 262 26.40 -17.42 12.75
C LYS A 262 27.34 -18.31 11.95
N ILE A 263 28.23 -17.71 11.17
CA ILE A 263 29.31 -18.43 10.49
C ILE A 263 30.29 -18.91 11.57
N ASP A 264 30.46 -20.22 11.67
CA ASP A 264 31.30 -20.90 12.65
C ASP A 264 32.64 -21.33 12.04
N TYR A 265 32.61 -21.79 10.78
CA TYR A 265 33.80 -22.24 10.06
C TYR A 265 33.75 -21.84 8.58
N VAL A 266 34.91 -21.47 8.04
CA VAL A 266 35.16 -21.28 6.61
C VAL A 266 36.52 -21.88 6.28
N GLY A 267 36.58 -22.84 5.36
CA GLY A 267 37.85 -23.46 4.99
C GLY A 267 37.71 -24.75 4.18
N ALA A 268 38.76 -25.55 4.17
CA ALA A 268 38.74 -26.85 3.50
C ALA A 268 37.59 -27.73 4.02
N ILE A 269 37.08 -28.63 3.17
CA ILE A 269 35.98 -29.50 3.57
C ILE A 269 36.45 -30.44 4.68
N ASP A 270 35.93 -30.22 5.88
CA ASP A 270 36.08 -31.10 7.04
C ASP A 270 34.70 -31.59 7.50
N ARG A 271 34.37 -32.81 7.09
CA ARG A 271 33.08 -33.43 7.42
C ARG A 271 32.94 -33.77 8.91
N SER A 272 34.04 -33.83 9.67
CA SER A 272 33.99 -34.10 11.10
C SER A 272 33.42 -32.93 11.92
N LEU A 273 33.48 -31.71 11.38
CA LEU A 273 32.91 -30.51 11.99
C LEU A 273 31.40 -30.38 11.79
N ILE A 274 30.79 -31.16 10.89
CA ILE A 274 29.37 -31.03 10.54
C ILE A 274 28.52 -31.75 11.61
N PRO A 275 27.68 -31.03 12.39
CA PRO A 275 26.84 -31.68 13.39
C PRO A 275 25.82 -32.64 12.76
N PRO A 276 25.41 -33.69 13.48
CA PRO A 276 24.27 -34.51 13.08
C PRO A 276 23.03 -33.65 12.81
N ALA A 277 22.26 -34.00 11.78
CA ALA A 277 21.07 -33.27 11.33
C ALA A 277 21.29 -31.83 10.80
N ALA A 278 22.55 -31.43 10.55
CA ALA A 278 22.83 -30.20 9.80
C ALA A 278 22.20 -30.26 8.40
N HIS A 279 21.66 -29.12 7.94
CA HIS A 279 21.19 -29.00 6.57
C HIS A 279 22.36 -28.81 5.63
N VAL A 280 22.55 -29.75 4.72
CA VAL A 280 23.66 -29.71 3.75
C VAL A 280 23.18 -29.09 2.44
N ILE A 281 23.90 -28.06 1.99
CA ILE A 281 23.70 -27.40 0.70
C ILE A 281 24.92 -27.71 -0.17
N ASP A 282 24.70 -28.31 -1.35
CA ASP A 282 25.74 -28.51 -2.35
C ASP A 282 25.90 -27.23 -3.20
N ALA A 283 27.05 -26.59 -3.06
CA ALA A 283 27.44 -25.39 -3.81
C ALA A 283 28.52 -25.69 -4.85
N SER A 284 28.73 -26.96 -5.21
CA SER A 284 29.66 -27.36 -6.27
C SER A 284 29.42 -26.58 -7.56
N ASN A 285 30.49 -26.08 -8.17
CA ASN A 285 30.46 -25.22 -9.35
C ASN A 285 29.67 -23.90 -9.19
N LYS A 286 29.40 -23.46 -7.96
CA LYS A 286 28.82 -22.15 -7.65
C LYS A 286 29.86 -21.23 -7.02
N PHE A 287 29.53 -19.95 -7.00
CA PHE A 287 30.26 -18.93 -6.25
C PHE A 287 29.51 -18.60 -4.97
N LEU A 288 30.27 -18.33 -3.91
CA LEU A 288 29.76 -17.90 -2.62
C LEU A 288 30.27 -16.49 -2.35
N ILE A 289 29.36 -15.58 -2.07
CA ILE A 289 29.63 -14.18 -1.73
C ILE A 289 28.83 -13.79 -0.48
N PRO A 290 29.28 -12.78 0.29
CA PRO A 290 28.44 -12.15 1.30
C PRO A 290 27.13 -11.63 0.69
N GLY A 291 26.07 -11.58 1.49
CA GLY A 291 24.83 -10.91 1.10
C GLY A 291 25.10 -9.44 0.75
N LEU A 292 24.48 -8.97 -0.33
CA LEU A 292 24.74 -7.63 -0.88
C LEU A 292 24.10 -6.55 -0.01
N TRP A 293 24.75 -5.38 0.02
CA TRP A 293 24.26 -4.21 0.73
C TRP A 293 23.87 -3.14 -0.29
N ASP A 294 22.61 -2.72 -0.26
CA ASP A 294 22.14 -1.56 -1.01
C ASP A 294 22.13 -0.33 -0.10
N MET A 295 23.06 0.59 -0.36
CA MET A 295 23.27 1.79 0.44
C MET A 295 22.44 2.99 -0.04
N HIS A 296 21.59 2.80 -1.04
CA HIS A 296 20.73 3.85 -1.60
C HIS A 296 19.35 3.28 -1.93
N ALA A 297 18.68 2.72 -0.92
CA ALA A 297 17.40 2.05 -1.10
C ALA A 297 16.23 2.95 -0.73
N HIS A 298 15.19 2.91 -1.55
CA HIS A 298 13.91 3.55 -1.29
C HIS A 298 12.84 2.48 -1.01
N VAL A 299 12.61 2.17 0.26
CA VAL A 299 11.64 1.14 0.68
C VAL A 299 10.30 1.80 1.02
N PHE A 300 9.45 1.93 0.01
CA PHE A 300 8.12 2.52 0.18
C PHE A 300 7.01 1.50 0.42
N HIS A 301 7.26 0.24 0.07
CA HIS A 301 6.33 -0.86 0.29
C HIS A 301 7.11 -2.14 0.67
N PRO A 302 6.62 -2.98 1.62
CA PRO A 302 7.34 -4.18 2.06
C PRO A 302 7.72 -5.16 0.94
N SER A 303 6.89 -5.26 -0.10
CA SER A 303 7.18 -6.11 -1.27
C SER A 303 8.47 -5.74 -2.02
N TYR A 304 9.01 -4.52 -1.82
CA TYR A 304 10.28 -4.12 -2.43
C TYR A 304 11.45 -4.85 -1.77
N LEU A 305 11.33 -5.22 -0.49
CA LEU A 305 12.33 -6.02 0.22
C LEU A 305 12.45 -7.43 -0.36
N GLN A 306 11.34 -8.03 -0.81
CA GLN A 306 11.38 -9.33 -1.49
C GLN A 306 12.12 -9.25 -2.82
N LYS A 307 11.93 -8.17 -3.59
CA LYS A 307 12.68 -7.94 -4.83
C LYS A 307 14.17 -7.79 -4.57
N ALA A 308 14.55 -7.04 -3.54
CA ALA A 308 15.93 -6.90 -3.10
C ALA A 308 16.54 -8.27 -2.71
N LEU A 309 15.80 -9.09 -1.97
CA LEU A 309 16.27 -10.42 -1.58
C LEU A 309 16.46 -11.36 -2.78
N LEU A 310 15.58 -11.29 -3.79
CA LEU A 310 15.71 -12.10 -5.02
C LEU A 310 16.96 -11.77 -5.85
N SER A 311 17.52 -10.56 -5.70
CA SER A 311 18.79 -10.17 -6.32
C SER A 311 20.01 -10.36 -5.42
N GLY A 312 19.83 -10.97 -4.23
CA GLY A 312 20.91 -11.25 -3.28
C GLY A 312 21.21 -10.10 -2.31
N VAL A 313 20.41 -9.03 -2.29
CA VAL A 313 20.51 -7.96 -1.29
C VAL A 313 19.90 -8.41 0.03
N THR A 314 20.71 -8.39 1.09
CA THR A 314 20.30 -8.77 2.44
C THR A 314 20.25 -7.60 3.41
N THR A 315 20.79 -6.44 3.00
CA THR A 315 20.83 -5.21 3.79
C THR A 315 20.46 -4.02 2.92
N VAL A 316 19.58 -3.15 3.42
CA VAL A 316 19.22 -1.87 2.80
C VAL A 316 19.44 -0.76 3.82
N ARG A 317 19.89 0.42 3.36
CA ARG A 317 20.03 1.62 4.18
C ARG A 317 19.40 2.84 3.50
#